data_AF-A0A975MHD1-F1
#
_entry.id   AF-A0A975MHD1-F1
#
_cell.length_a   1.000
_cell.length_b   1.000
_cell.length_c   1.000
_cell.angle_alpha   90.00
_cell.angle_beta   90.00
_cell.angle_gamma   90.00
#
_symmetry.space_group_name_H-M   'P 1'
#
loop_
_entity.id
_entity.type
_entity.pdbx_description
1 polymer ?
#
loop_
_entity_poly.entity_id
_entity_poly.type
_entity_poly.pdbx_seq_one_letter_code
_entity_poly.pdbx_strand_id
1 'polypeptide(L)'
;MGTEITLSLNDIDIDYGKNRYWKSHYWLFPPGSEANVPTEYVSGVRLRPGYEASLADVHFRLCHLGCSHVETRAKFETYVHRWQRTDDDLQITYDEFHETMTGIRFATLTSEDLKPYTWDFRDFVIDRLTTTQRDKYMLEDFIYGLDFLITLRTLCDRPDNLQLPVRWQPQDLIESGWVTLEDLKDIDRQMYITNHTLLCGRIQDQVGINGLRAFDDWLHAQGLPKGTTYTRSHPGSSPIHETLTLPVAVRHKIHHPENTHNSLADEELRESTELLLGIVKRLPPPGLGLA
;
A
#
# COMPACT_ATOMS: atom_id res chain seq x y z
N MET A 1 -6.48 -14.84 25.65
CA MET A 1 -6.73 -13.52 25.06
C MET A 1 -6.16 -13.54 23.65
N GLY A 2 -6.82 -12.91 22.68
CA GLY A 2 -6.26 -12.79 21.34
C GLY A 2 -5.07 -11.83 21.33
N THR A 3 -4.13 -12.06 20.43
CA THR A 3 -3.04 -11.11 20.18
C THR A 3 -3.38 -10.27 18.97
N GLU A 4 -3.09 -8.97 19.04
CA GLU A 4 -3.51 -8.00 18.05
C GLU A 4 -2.31 -7.45 17.27
N ILE A 5 -2.61 -6.96 16.07
CA ILE A 5 -1.71 -6.16 15.24
C ILE A 5 -2.51 -4.95 14.78
N THR A 6 -1.99 -3.75 14.99
CA THR A 6 -2.71 -2.51 14.70
C THR A 6 -1.94 -1.66 13.71
N LEU A 7 -2.69 -0.91 12.90
CA LEU A 7 -2.21 0.19 12.09
C LEU A 7 -2.91 1.45 12.62
N SER A 8 -2.13 2.44 13.02
CA SER A 8 -2.63 3.69 13.57
C SER A 8 -2.20 4.90 12.76
N LEU A 9 -3.03 5.93 12.75
CA LEU A 9 -2.70 7.27 12.27
C LEU A 9 -2.86 8.24 13.44
N ASN A 10 -1.76 8.89 13.82
CA ASN A 10 -1.72 9.81 14.96
C ASN A 10 -2.35 9.24 16.23
N ASP A 11 -1.97 8.02 16.61
CA ASP A 11 -2.43 7.29 17.80
C ASP A 11 -3.90 6.84 17.79
N ILE A 12 -4.57 6.97 16.64
CA ILE A 12 -5.89 6.37 16.41
C ILE A 12 -5.72 5.11 15.58
N ASP A 13 -6.13 3.97 16.13
CA ASP A 13 -6.15 2.69 15.41
C ASP A 13 -7.19 2.77 14.28
N ILE A 14 -6.71 2.72 13.04
CA ILE A 14 -7.54 2.83 11.83
C ILE A 14 -7.76 1.48 11.16
N ASP A 15 -6.89 0.50 11.41
CA ASP A 15 -7.09 -0.90 11.03
C ASP A 15 -6.45 -1.82 12.07
N TYR A 16 -7.00 -3.02 12.23
CA TYR A 16 -6.45 -4.02 13.14
C TYR A 16 -6.73 -5.44 12.65
N GLY A 17 -5.92 -6.38 13.14
CA GLY A 17 -6.13 -7.80 12.98
C GLY A 17 -5.92 -8.54 14.29
N LYS A 18 -6.46 -9.75 14.40
CA LYS A 18 -6.30 -10.60 15.59
C LYS A 18 -5.89 -12.02 15.21
N ASN A 19 -4.88 -12.56 15.88
CA ASN A 19 -4.38 -13.93 15.70
C ASN A 19 -4.06 -14.24 14.22
N ARG A 20 -4.90 -15.06 13.54
CA ARG A 20 -4.72 -15.45 12.13
C ARG A 20 -5.45 -14.54 11.13
N TYR A 21 -6.21 -13.57 11.60
CA TYR A 21 -7.04 -12.69 10.78
C TYR A 21 -6.44 -11.29 10.78
N TRP A 22 -5.47 -11.06 9.91
CA TRP A 22 -4.79 -9.77 9.74
C TRP A 22 -4.36 -9.59 8.29
N LYS A 23 -4.05 -8.35 7.91
CA LYS A 23 -3.49 -7.98 6.60
C LYS A 23 -2.10 -7.40 6.80
N SER A 24 -1.17 -7.73 5.92
CA SER A 24 0.15 -7.10 5.95
C SER A 24 0.04 -5.66 5.46
N HIS A 25 0.56 -4.74 6.28
CA HIS A 25 0.74 -3.33 5.96
C HIS A 25 2.22 -2.98 5.74
N TYR A 26 3.12 -3.97 5.78
CA TYR A 26 4.58 -3.78 5.70
C TYR A 26 4.99 -2.94 4.49
N TRP A 27 4.37 -3.19 3.34
CA TRP A 27 4.69 -2.51 2.09
C TRP A 27 4.37 -1.01 2.09
N LEU A 28 3.59 -0.50 3.04
CA LEU A 28 3.32 0.93 3.21
C LEU A 28 4.52 1.70 3.80
N PHE A 29 5.48 0.99 4.39
CA PHE A 29 6.61 1.57 5.10
C PHE A 29 7.87 1.51 4.22
N PRO A 30 8.49 2.65 3.88
CA PRO A 30 9.78 2.67 3.19
C PRO A 30 10.88 1.92 3.97
N PRO A 31 11.94 1.43 3.30
CA PRO A 31 13.12 0.90 3.99
C PRO A 31 13.68 1.91 5.00
N GLY A 32 13.99 1.47 6.22
CA GLY A 32 14.46 2.32 7.31
C GLY A 32 13.35 2.91 8.18
N SER A 33 12.09 2.49 7.99
CA SER A 33 10.95 2.89 8.84
C SER A 33 10.86 2.10 10.16
N GLU A 34 11.75 1.13 10.37
CA GLU A 34 11.82 0.37 11.63
C GLU A 34 12.05 1.32 12.82
N ALA A 35 11.16 1.26 13.80
CA ALA A 35 11.20 2.14 14.96
C ALA A 35 10.67 1.44 16.21
N ASN A 36 10.93 2.03 17.38
CA ASN A 36 10.19 1.69 18.59
C ASN A 36 8.98 2.61 18.67
N VAL A 37 7.79 2.06 18.42
CA VAL A 37 6.53 2.81 18.36
C VAL A 37 5.73 2.67 19.66
N PRO A 38 4.95 3.67 20.05
CA PRO A 38 3.99 3.54 21.14
C PRO A 38 2.98 2.43 20.85
N THR A 39 2.73 1.59 21.84
CA THR A 39 1.70 0.54 21.84
C THR A 39 0.94 0.61 23.15
N GLU A 40 -0.38 0.72 23.05
CA GLU A 40 -1.26 0.83 24.22
C GLU A 40 -1.58 -0.55 24.80
N TYR A 41 -1.46 -0.66 26.12
CA TYR A 41 -1.86 -1.84 26.88
C TYR A 41 -2.71 -1.41 28.06
N VAL A 42 -3.43 -2.36 28.67
CA VAL A 42 -4.13 -2.16 29.94
C VAL A 42 -3.17 -1.65 31.04
N SER A 43 -1.89 -2.02 30.97
CA SER A 43 -0.85 -1.56 31.91
C SER A 43 -0.27 -0.16 31.60
N GLY A 44 -0.80 0.52 30.58
CA GLY A 44 -0.25 1.76 30.03
C GLY A 44 0.57 1.56 28.75
N VAL A 45 1.00 2.68 28.18
CA VAL A 45 1.74 2.73 26.90
C VAL A 45 3.17 2.21 27.07
N ARG A 46 3.62 1.39 26.13
CA ARG A 46 5.01 0.91 26.04
C ARG A 46 5.57 1.13 24.65
N LEU A 47 6.87 1.38 24.57
CA LEU A 47 7.58 1.41 23.29
C LEU A 47 7.94 -0.02 22.86
N ARG A 48 7.58 -0.38 21.63
CA ARG A 48 7.76 -1.74 21.09
C ARG A 48 8.27 -1.66 19.65
N PRO A 49 9.06 -2.64 19.18
CA PRO A 49 9.47 -2.70 17.78
C PRO A 49 8.25 -2.66 16.84
N GLY A 50 8.35 -1.86 15.80
CA GLY A 50 7.31 -1.69 14.78
C GLY A 50 7.82 -0.83 13.65
N TYR A 51 6.90 -0.20 12.94
CA TYR A 51 7.22 0.66 11.80
C TYR A 51 6.54 2.01 11.95
N GLU A 52 7.24 3.09 11.59
CA GLU A 52 6.71 4.45 11.58
C GLU A 52 7.12 5.17 10.28
N ALA A 53 6.15 5.82 9.64
CA ALA A 53 6.38 6.70 8.51
C ALA A 53 5.40 7.87 8.56
N SER A 54 5.70 8.96 7.83
CA SER A 54 4.71 10.03 7.65
C SER A 54 3.55 9.56 6.76
N LEU A 55 2.35 10.10 6.97
CA LEU A 55 1.24 9.85 6.04
C LEU A 55 1.58 10.30 4.61
N ALA A 56 2.45 11.30 4.43
CA ALA A 56 2.98 11.72 3.14
C ALA A 56 3.80 10.63 2.43
N ASP A 57 4.66 9.91 3.17
CA ASP A 57 5.41 8.78 2.60
C ASP A 57 4.48 7.61 2.25
N VAL A 58 3.50 7.33 3.10
CA VAL A 58 2.47 6.31 2.85
C VAL A 58 1.64 6.70 1.62
N HIS A 59 1.21 7.96 1.52
CA HIS A 59 0.49 8.52 0.37
C HIS A 59 1.27 8.38 -0.92
N PHE A 60 2.55 8.73 -0.89
CA PHE A 60 3.45 8.58 -2.03
C PHE A 60 3.46 7.12 -2.50
N ARG A 61 3.66 6.15 -1.59
CA ARG A 61 3.70 4.74 -1.95
C ARG A 61 2.36 4.25 -2.51
N LEU A 62 1.24 4.60 -1.86
CA LEU A 62 -0.11 4.27 -2.34
C LEU A 62 -0.33 4.76 -3.78
N CYS A 63 0.00 6.01 -4.09
CA CYS A 63 -0.19 6.57 -5.44
C CYS A 63 0.61 5.84 -6.51
N HIS A 64 1.81 5.36 -6.17
CA HIS A 64 2.71 4.72 -7.12
C HIS A 64 2.56 3.20 -7.19
N LEU A 65 1.87 2.59 -6.23
CA LEU A 65 1.65 1.14 -6.12
C LEU A 65 0.16 0.77 -6.23
N GLY A 66 -0.54 1.38 -7.19
CA GLY A 66 -1.88 0.95 -7.61
C GLY A 66 -3.04 1.53 -6.80
N CYS A 67 -2.81 2.59 -6.03
CA CYS A 67 -3.82 3.33 -5.28
C CYS A 67 -3.71 4.84 -5.54
N SER A 68 -3.53 5.26 -6.80
CA SER A 68 -3.78 6.67 -7.20
C SER A 68 -5.23 7.09 -6.90
N HIS A 69 -5.55 8.37 -7.05
CA HIS A 69 -6.92 8.85 -6.84
C HIS A 69 -7.90 8.15 -7.79
N VAL A 70 -7.57 8.11 -9.09
CA VAL A 70 -8.38 7.45 -10.13
C VAL A 70 -8.54 5.95 -9.84
N GLU A 71 -7.46 5.25 -9.49
CA GLU A 71 -7.52 3.81 -9.19
C GLU A 71 -8.37 3.53 -7.94
N THR A 72 -8.22 4.36 -6.91
CA THR A 72 -8.97 4.24 -5.65
C THR A 72 -10.46 4.47 -5.87
N ARG A 73 -10.83 5.51 -6.62
CA ARG A 73 -12.21 5.76 -7.04
C ARG A 73 -12.79 4.57 -7.81
N ALA A 74 -12.07 4.09 -8.82
CA ALA A 74 -12.53 2.96 -9.64
C ALA A 74 -12.71 1.67 -8.81
N LYS A 75 -11.81 1.41 -7.83
CA LYS A 75 -11.93 0.28 -6.90
C LYS A 75 -13.16 0.42 -6.01
N PHE A 76 -13.41 1.61 -5.46
CA PHE A 76 -14.59 1.88 -4.64
C PHE A 76 -15.88 1.70 -5.45
N GLU A 77 -15.99 2.33 -6.62
CA GLU A 77 -17.17 2.24 -7.49
C GLU A 77 -17.42 0.79 -7.94
N THR A 78 -16.36 0.04 -8.26
CA THR A 78 -16.46 -1.40 -8.55
C THR A 78 -17.02 -2.18 -7.36
N TYR A 79 -16.61 -1.83 -6.14
CA TYR A 79 -17.09 -2.49 -4.93
C TYR A 79 -18.56 -2.17 -4.66
N VAL A 80 -18.97 -0.91 -4.78
CA VAL A 80 -20.38 -0.48 -4.71
C VAL A 80 -21.23 -1.22 -5.75
N HIS A 81 -20.78 -1.27 -7.00
CA HIS A 81 -21.49 -1.99 -8.06
C HIS A 81 -21.63 -3.49 -7.79
N ARG A 82 -20.71 -4.13 -7.06
CA ARG A 82 -20.86 -5.54 -6.67
C ARG A 82 -21.95 -5.71 -5.63
N TRP A 83 -22.01 -4.83 -4.64
CA TRP A 83 -23.06 -4.81 -3.62
C TRP A 83 -24.45 -4.59 -4.23
N GLN A 84 -24.54 -3.63 -5.16
CA GLN A 84 -25.76 -3.33 -5.91
C GLN A 84 -26.31 -4.49 -6.74
N ARG A 85 -25.56 -5.58 -6.95
CA ARG A 85 -26.08 -6.78 -7.64
C ARG A 85 -26.95 -7.65 -6.76
N THR A 86 -26.79 -7.54 -5.45
CA THR A 86 -27.53 -8.32 -4.45
C THR A 86 -28.46 -7.45 -3.62
N ASP A 87 -28.19 -6.16 -3.55
CA ASP A 87 -28.92 -5.20 -2.74
C ASP A 87 -28.95 -3.82 -3.43
N ASP A 88 -30.08 -3.48 -4.06
CA ASP A 88 -30.25 -2.24 -4.83
C ASP A 88 -30.34 -0.98 -3.93
N ASP A 89 -30.48 -1.14 -2.62
CA ASP A 89 -30.71 -0.04 -1.69
C ASP A 89 -29.40 0.65 -1.25
N LEU A 90 -28.23 0.05 -1.52
CA LEU A 90 -26.93 0.69 -1.25
C LEU A 90 -26.66 1.81 -2.26
N GLN A 91 -26.95 3.03 -1.83
CA GLN A 91 -26.72 4.27 -2.59
C GLN A 91 -25.65 5.12 -1.90
N ILE A 92 -24.37 4.75 -2.07
CA ILE A 92 -23.21 5.53 -1.61
C ILE A 92 -22.27 5.82 -2.80
N THR A 93 -21.87 7.08 -2.93
CA THR A 93 -20.92 7.53 -3.96
C THR A 93 -19.51 7.63 -3.40
N TYR A 94 -18.51 7.56 -4.28
CA TYR A 94 -17.12 7.80 -3.88
C TYR A 94 -16.94 9.21 -3.33
N ASP A 95 -17.62 10.21 -3.89
CA ASP A 95 -17.45 11.61 -3.49
C ASP A 95 -17.96 11.84 -2.05
N GLU A 96 -19.08 11.22 -1.66
CA GLU A 96 -19.58 11.26 -0.27
C GLU A 96 -18.64 10.54 0.73
N PHE A 97 -18.12 9.38 0.34
CA PHE A 97 -17.12 8.67 1.13
C PHE A 97 -15.86 9.54 1.28
N HIS A 98 -15.38 10.12 0.18
CA HIS A 98 -14.21 10.98 0.12
C HIS A 98 -14.34 12.22 1.03
N GLU A 99 -15.46 12.93 0.93
CA GLU A 99 -15.76 14.08 1.78
C GLU A 99 -15.80 13.69 3.26
N THR A 100 -16.42 12.55 3.58
CA THR A 100 -16.50 12.05 4.96
C THR A 100 -15.12 11.78 5.54
N MET A 101 -14.26 11.08 4.79
CA MET A 101 -12.91 10.72 5.21
C MET A 101 -12.00 11.94 5.34
N THR A 102 -12.03 12.86 4.37
CA THR A 102 -11.20 14.08 4.39
C THR A 102 -11.68 15.12 5.42
N GLY A 103 -12.92 15.00 5.89
CA GLY A 103 -13.47 15.75 7.01
C GLY A 103 -12.88 15.37 8.38
N ILE A 104 -12.21 14.21 8.51
CA ILE A 104 -11.66 13.71 9.77
C ILE A 104 -10.32 14.42 10.06
N ARG A 105 -10.25 15.11 11.21
CA ARG A 105 -9.07 15.86 11.64
C ARG A 105 -8.25 15.05 12.64
N PHE A 106 -7.34 14.21 12.15
CA PHE A 106 -6.53 13.34 13.00
C PHE A 106 -5.62 14.11 13.97
N ALA A 107 -5.21 15.33 13.61
CA ALA A 107 -4.41 16.19 14.49
C ALA A 107 -5.11 16.55 15.82
N THR A 108 -6.45 16.46 15.86
CA THR A 108 -7.25 16.78 17.06
C THR A 108 -8.10 15.61 17.53
N LEU A 109 -8.12 14.50 16.79
CA LEU A 109 -8.89 13.31 17.14
C LEU A 109 -8.14 12.55 18.23
N THR A 110 -8.87 12.09 19.24
CA THR A 110 -8.33 11.37 20.39
C THR A 110 -9.08 10.05 20.62
N SER A 111 -8.49 9.13 21.40
CA SER A 111 -9.13 7.88 21.78
C SER A 111 -10.47 8.08 22.50
N GLU A 112 -10.65 9.17 23.26
CA GLU A 112 -11.94 9.48 23.91
C GLU A 112 -13.04 9.82 22.90
N ASP A 113 -12.70 10.39 21.73
CA ASP A 113 -13.68 10.65 20.67
C ASP A 113 -14.19 9.36 20.03
N LEU A 114 -13.39 8.28 20.05
CA LEU A 114 -13.78 6.97 19.53
C LEU A 114 -14.48 6.08 20.57
N LYS A 115 -14.50 6.47 21.84
CA LYS A 115 -15.12 5.69 22.93
C LYS A 115 -16.59 5.33 22.71
N PRO A 116 -17.46 6.20 22.16
CA PRO A 116 -18.86 5.82 21.84
C PRO A 116 -18.97 4.68 20.83
N TYR A 117 -17.90 4.43 20.07
CA TYR A 117 -17.79 3.43 19.01
C TYR A 117 -16.96 2.23 19.46
N THR A 118 -16.79 2.04 20.79
CA THR A 118 -15.94 0.98 21.36
C THR A 118 -14.52 1.01 20.80
N TRP A 119 -14.02 2.20 20.51
CA TRP A 119 -12.70 2.44 19.89
C TRP A 119 -12.54 1.88 18.47
N ASP A 120 -13.63 1.47 17.80
CA ASP A 120 -13.59 1.03 16.39
C ASP A 120 -13.73 2.22 15.45
N PHE A 121 -12.68 2.47 14.67
CA PHE A 121 -12.65 3.53 13.67
C PHE A 121 -13.64 3.30 12.52
N ARG A 122 -13.97 2.06 12.17
CA ARG A 122 -14.98 1.76 11.13
C ARG A 122 -16.37 2.18 11.60
N ASP A 123 -16.72 1.89 12.85
CA ASP A 123 -17.99 2.33 13.46
C ASP A 123 -18.08 3.86 13.51
N PHE A 124 -16.97 4.54 13.83
CA PHE A 124 -16.88 6.00 13.75
C PHE A 124 -17.14 6.52 12.32
N VAL A 125 -16.58 5.86 11.30
CA VAL A 125 -16.82 6.22 9.89
C VAL A 125 -18.26 5.95 9.48
N ILE A 126 -18.83 4.80 9.86
CA ILE A 126 -20.22 4.41 9.57
C ILE A 126 -21.19 5.46 10.12
N ASP A 127 -21.02 5.90 11.37
CA ASP A 127 -21.86 6.93 12.00
C ASP A 127 -21.84 8.24 11.22
N ARG A 128 -20.67 8.67 10.75
CA ARG A 128 -20.53 9.89 9.93
C ARG A 128 -21.22 9.75 8.56
N LEU A 129 -21.15 8.57 7.96
CA LEU A 129 -21.84 8.24 6.70
C LEU A 129 -23.35 8.07 6.85
N THR A 130 -23.85 7.79 8.06
CA THR A 130 -25.28 7.53 8.35
C THR A 130 -26.14 8.80 8.32
N THR A 131 -25.53 9.98 8.20
CA THR A 131 -26.24 11.28 8.13
C THR A 131 -27.15 11.46 6.91
N THR A 132 -27.12 10.53 5.94
CA THR A 132 -27.86 10.60 4.65
C THR A 132 -29.10 9.68 4.56
N GLN A 133 -29.76 9.31 5.66
CA GLN A 133 -30.94 8.40 5.68
C GLN A 133 -30.66 6.99 5.13
N ARG A 134 -29.55 6.37 5.53
CA ARG A 134 -29.18 4.99 5.12
C ARG A 134 -29.45 4.00 6.26
N ASP A 135 -29.73 2.74 5.90
CA ASP A 135 -29.74 1.65 6.88
C ASP A 135 -28.31 1.45 7.41
N LYS A 136 -28.14 1.62 8.72
CA LYS A 136 -26.85 1.48 9.41
C LYS A 136 -26.27 0.07 9.22
N TYR A 137 -27.11 -0.96 9.22
CA TYR A 137 -26.65 -2.35 9.13
C TYR A 137 -26.04 -2.65 7.76
N MET A 138 -26.61 -2.09 6.69
CA MET A 138 -26.07 -2.24 5.33
C MET A 138 -24.74 -1.51 5.17
N LEU A 139 -24.62 -0.30 5.73
CA LEU A 139 -23.34 0.43 5.74
C LEU A 139 -22.27 -0.29 6.55
N GLU A 140 -22.64 -0.96 7.64
CA GLU A 140 -21.73 -1.75 8.46
C GLU A 140 -21.06 -2.83 7.61
N ASP A 141 -21.84 -3.74 7.02
CA ASP A 141 -21.28 -4.81 6.21
C ASP A 141 -20.45 -4.30 5.02
N PHE A 142 -20.90 -3.20 4.39
CA PHE A 142 -20.15 -2.55 3.31
C PHE A 142 -18.79 -2.02 3.78
N ILE A 143 -18.74 -1.25 4.87
CA ILE A 143 -17.50 -0.62 5.36
C ILE A 143 -16.53 -1.67 5.93
N TYR A 144 -17.03 -2.70 6.62
CA TYR A 144 -16.19 -3.80 7.10
C TYR A 144 -15.62 -4.65 5.95
N GLY A 145 -16.36 -4.78 4.84
CA GLY A 145 -15.90 -5.49 3.65
C GLY A 145 -15.05 -4.66 2.68
N LEU A 146 -15.03 -3.33 2.82
CA LEU A 146 -14.27 -2.43 1.95
C LEU A 146 -12.76 -2.69 2.09
N ASP A 147 -12.04 -2.67 0.98
CA ASP A 147 -10.58 -2.73 1.02
C ASP A 147 -10.04 -1.51 1.77
N PHE A 148 -9.38 -1.74 2.91
CA PHE A 148 -8.88 -0.71 3.79
C PHE A 148 -7.90 0.25 3.08
N LEU A 149 -7.24 -0.19 2.02
CA LEU A 149 -6.37 0.69 1.23
C LEU A 149 -7.13 1.87 0.59
N ILE A 150 -8.43 1.69 0.29
CA ILE A 150 -9.31 2.76 -0.20
C ILE A 150 -9.50 3.81 0.90
N THR A 151 -9.78 3.36 2.12
CA THR A 151 -9.92 4.20 3.32
C THR A 151 -8.64 4.98 3.59
N LEU A 152 -7.50 4.28 3.70
CA LEU A 152 -6.20 4.90 3.99
C LEU A 152 -5.79 5.89 2.89
N ARG A 153 -5.94 5.53 1.61
CA ARG A 153 -5.62 6.44 0.52
C ARG A 153 -6.47 7.69 0.54
N THR A 154 -7.75 7.58 0.87
CA THR A 154 -8.67 8.72 0.93
C THR A 154 -8.31 9.65 2.11
N LEU A 155 -7.88 9.09 3.24
CA LEU A 155 -7.38 9.88 4.38
C LEU A 155 -6.19 10.77 4.04
N CYS A 156 -5.35 10.36 3.08
CA CYS A 156 -4.22 11.14 2.60
C CYS A 156 -4.63 12.42 1.85
N ASP A 157 -5.85 12.53 1.34
CA ASP A 157 -6.30 13.71 0.58
C ASP A 157 -6.59 14.92 1.49
N ARG A 158 -6.50 14.77 2.82
CA ARG A 158 -6.47 15.89 3.76
C ARG A 158 -5.01 16.38 3.96
N PRO A 159 -4.63 17.58 3.50
CA PRO A 159 -3.25 18.07 3.62
C PRO A 159 -2.73 18.13 5.06
N ASP A 160 -3.57 18.53 6.01
CA ASP A 160 -3.22 18.62 7.43
C ASP A 160 -2.81 17.27 8.04
N ASN A 161 -3.27 16.15 7.47
CA ASN A 161 -2.92 14.82 7.97
C ASN A 161 -1.56 14.33 7.43
N LEU A 162 -1.02 14.91 6.36
CA LEU A 162 0.15 14.36 5.65
C LEU A 162 1.41 14.28 6.51
N GLN A 163 1.56 15.17 7.49
CA GLN A 163 2.73 15.17 8.39
C GLN A 163 2.54 14.28 9.62
N LEU A 164 1.34 13.71 9.81
CA LEU A 164 1.05 12.88 10.96
C LEU A 164 1.69 11.49 10.81
N PRO A 165 2.09 10.86 11.93
CA PRO A 165 2.71 9.55 11.90
C PRO A 165 1.67 8.46 11.61
N VAL A 166 2.01 7.58 10.69
CA VAL A 166 1.38 6.26 10.51
C VAL A 166 2.28 5.24 11.18
N ARG A 167 1.71 4.39 12.04
CA ARG A 167 2.46 3.37 12.79
C ARG A 167 1.84 2.01 12.59
N TRP A 168 2.68 0.99 12.49
CA TRP A 168 2.26 -0.41 12.46
C TRP A 168 2.92 -1.17 13.60
N GLN A 169 2.08 -1.82 14.41
CA GLN A 169 2.47 -2.47 15.66
C GLN A 169 2.31 -4.01 15.58
N PRO A 170 3.25 -4.75 14.96
CA PRO A 170 3.17 -6.21 14.83
C PRO A 170 3.72 -6.99 16.02
N GLN A 171 4.43 -6.34 16.95
CA GLN A 171 5.34 -7.01 17.89
C GLN A 171 4.66 -8.10 18.71
N ASP A 172 3.45 -7.85 19.20
CA ASP A 172 2.78 -8.82 20.06
C ASP A 172 2.43 -10.09 19.28
N LEU A 173 2.03 -9.94 18.01
CA LEU A 173 1.73 -11.07 17.13
C LEU A 173 2.98 -11.92 16.88
N ILE A 174 4.15 -11.28 16.75
CA ILE A 174 5.45 -11.96 16.61
C ILE A 174 5.81 -12.69 17.91
N GLU A 175 5.77 -12.00 19.05
CA GLU A 175 6.18 -12.58 20.34
C GLU A 175 5.31 -13.75 20.79
N SER A 176 4.02 -13.72 20.42
CA SER A 176 3.10 -14.82 20.68
C SER A 176 3.22 -15.98 19.68
N GLY A 177 4.07 -15.86 18.66
CA GLY A 177 4.35 -16.91 17.69
C GLY A 177 3.23 -17.15 16.67
N TRP A 178 2.31 -16.21 16.50
CA TRP A 178 1.27 -16.29 15.45
C TRP A 178 1.83 -16.01 14.06
N VAL A 179 2.91 -15.23 13.99
CA VAL A 179 3.52 -14.76 12.74
C VAL A 179 5.03 -14.61 12.92
N THR A 180 5.81 -14.83 11.88
CA THR A 180 7.24 -14.50 11.83
C THR A 180 7.45 -13.14 11.15
N LEU A 181 8.66 -12.56 11.29
CA LEU A 181 8.99 -11.34 10.57
C LEU A 181 8.93 -11.52 9.05
N GLU A 182 9.25 -12.71 8.54
CA GLU A 182 9.20 -13.00 7.11
C GLU A 182 7.75 -13.08 6.61
N ASP A 183 6.85 -13.72 7.37
CA ASP A 183 5.41 -13.73 7.03
C ASP A 183 4.82 -12.31 6.97
N LEU A 184 5.31 -11.36 7.80
CA LEU A 184 4.89 -9.96 7.73
C LEU A 184 5.36 -9.28 6.44
N LYS A 185 6.54 -9.67 5.94
CA LYS A 185 7.13 -9.14 4.71
C LYS A 185 6.56 -9.81 3.47
N ASP A 186 5.85 -10.93 3.61
CA ASP A 186 5.21 -11.61 2.49
C ASP A 186 4.34 -10.65 1.70
N ILE A 187 4.40 -10.84 0.38
CA ILE A 187 3.72 -9.99 -0.59
C ILE A 187 2.69 -10.81 -1.33
N ASP A 188 1.58 -10.17 -1.70
CA ASP A 188 0.81 -10.64 -2.84
C ASP A 188 1.67 -10.44 -4.09
N ARG A 189 2.34 -11.52 -4.49
CA ARG A 189 3.29 -11.53 -5.60
C ARG A 189 2.63 -11.07 -6.91
N GLN A 190 1.37 -11.42 -7.13
CA GLN A 190 0.65 -11.03 -8.35
C GLN A 190 0.35 -9.53 -8.36
N MET A 191 -0.09 -8.99 -7.21
CA MET A 191 -0.28 -7.55 -7.04
C MET A 191 1.04 -6.79 -7.23
N TYR A 192 2.13 -7.28 -6.64
CA TYR A 192 3.45 -6.65 -6.77
C TYR A 192 3.99 -6.67 -8.20
N ILE A 193 3.85 -7.79 -8.93
CA ILE A 193 4.22 -7.87 -10.35
C ILE A 193 3.44 -6.83 -11.17
N THR A 194 2.13 -6.71 -10.89
CA THR A 194 1.26 -5.75 -11.58
C THR A 194 1.70 -4.32 -11.29
N ASN A 195 1.88 -3.98 -10.01
CA ASN A 195 2.31 -2.65 -9.58
C ASN A 195 3.70 -2.29 -10.11
N HIS A 196 4.65 -3.23 -10.08
CA HIS A 196 5.99 -3.05 -10.63
C HIS A 196 5.95 -2.76 -12.13
N THR A 197 5.17 -3.55 -12.88
CA THR A 197 5.00 -3.37 -14.33
C THR A 197 4.39 -2.01 -14.66
N LEU A 198 3.34 -1.62 -13.93
CA LEU A 198 2.70 -0.31 -14.07
C LEU A 198 3.65 0.83 -13.74
N LEU A 199 4.42 0.70 -12.66
CA LEU A 199 5.41 1.71 -12.25
C LEU A 199 6.49 1.90 -13.32
N CYS A 200 7.02 0.80 -13.89
CA CYS A 200 7.94 0.88 -15.02
C CYS A 200 7.33 1.62 -16.21
N GLY A 201 6.10 1.25 -16.60
CA GLY A 201 5.38 1.88 -17.71
C GLY A 201 5.17 3.37 -17.49
N ARG A 202 4.68 3.76 -16.31
CA ARG A 202 4.47 5.15 -15.92
C ARG A 202 5.75 5.98 -16.01
N ILE A 203 6.86 5.45 -15.47
CA ILE A 203 8.17 6.14 -15.54
C ILE A 203 8.57 6.33 -17.01
N GLN A 204 8.50 5.26 -17.82
CA GLN A 204 8.82 5.32 -19.25
C GLN A 204 7.99 6.38 -19.99
N ASP A 205 6.68 6.41 -19.74
CA ASP A 205 5.76 7.37 -20.36
C ASP A 205 6.11 8.81 -19.96
N GLN A 206 6.37 9.07 -18.66
CA GLN A 206 6.73 10.40 -18.17
C GLN A 206 8.03 10.93 -18.77
N VAL A 207 9.03 10.05 -18.98
CA VAL A 207 10.33 10.46 -19.54
C VAL A 207 10.40 10.30 -21.05
N GLY A 208 9.32 9.87 -21.70
CA GLY A 208 9.23 9.73 -23.16
C GLY A 208 10.13 8.64 -23.74
N ILE A 209 10.42 7.57 -22.98
CA ILE A 209 11.34 6.51 -23.40
C ILE A 209 10.59 5.26 -23.82
N ASN A 210 10.76 4.89 -25.08
CA ASN A 210 10.26 3.66 -25.65
C ASN A 210 11.33 2.57 -25.71
N GLY A 211 10.95 1.35 -25.33
CA GLY A 211 11.82 0.17 -25.40
C GLY A 211 12.71 -0.04 -24.17
N LEU A 212 12.92 -1.32 -23.85
CA LEU A 212 13.61 -1.75 -22.62
C LEU A 212 15.08 -1.35 -22.57
N ARG A 213 15.79 -1.36 -23.70
CA ARG A 213 17.21 -0.97 -23.75
C ARG A 213 17.43 0.49 -23.42
N ALA A 214 16.66 1.37 -24.05
CA ALA A 214 16.73 2.81 -23.78
C ALA A 214 16.32 3.12 -22.33
N PHE A 215 15.33 2.39 -21.80
CA PHE A 215 14.92 2.52 -20.40
C PHE A 215 16.03 2.06 -19.43
N ASP A 216 16.71 0.96 -19.72
CA ASP A 216 17.85 0.47 -18.93
C ASP A 216 19.03 1.46 -18.92
N ASP A 217 19.38 2.01 -20.08
CA ASP A 217 20.42 3.04 -20.22
C ASP A 217 20.05 4.31 -19.43
N TRP A 218 18.78 4.70 -19.48
CA TRP A 218 18.30 5.85 -18.72
C TRP A 218 18.30 5.61 -17.21
N LEU A 219 17.82 4.45 -16.73
CA LEU A 219 17.88 4.09 -15.32
C LEU A 219 19.32 4.08 -14.79
N HIS A 220 20.27 3.61 -15.62
CA HIS A 220 21.68 3.70 -15.28
C HIS A 220 22.18 5.14 -15.18
N ALA A 221 21.78 6.02 -16.10
CA ALA A 221 22.08 7.45 -16.01
C ALA A 221 21.45 8.13 -14.79
N GLN A 222 20.36 7.58 -14.23
CA GLN A 222 19.77 8.01 -12.95
C GLN A 222 20.48 7.43 -11.71
N GLY A 223 21.59 6.73 -11.89
CA GLY A 223 22.46 6.22 -10.82
C GLY A 223 22.26 4.75 -10.45
N LEU A 224 21.42 4.00 -11.17
CA LEU A 224 21.26 2.56 -10.89
C LEU A 224 22.41 1.73 -11.51
N PRO A 225 22.98 0.75 -10.79
CA PRO A 225 24.04 -0.08 -11.33
C PRO A 225 23.51 -1.08 -12.36
N LYS A 226 24.29 -1.32 -13.44
CA LYS A 226 24.06 -2.44 -14.38
C LYS A 226 24.79 -3.70 -13.91
N GLY A 227 24.43 -4.18 -12.72
CA GLY A 227 25.08 -5.32 -12.07
C GLY A 227 24.31 -6.64 -12.16
N THR A 228 23.06 -6.62 -12.62
CA THR A 228 22.19 -7.80 -12.58
C THR A 228 22.36 -8.61 -13.85
N THR A 229 22.87 -9.84 -13.72
CA THR A 229 22.99 -10.77 -14.83
C THR A 229 21.62 -11.27 -15.26
N TYR A 230 21.33 -11.21 -16.55
CA TYR A 230 20.17 -11.81 -17.19
C TYR A 230 20.63 -12.72 -18.33
N THR A 231 20.11 -13.93 -18.38
CA THR A 231 20.39 -14.88 -19.47
C THR A 231 19.28 -14.80 -20.49
N ARG A 232 19.54 -14.17 -21.64
CA ARG A 232 18.61 -14.13 -22.76
C ARG A 232 18.69 -15.43 -23.55
N SER A 233 17.53 -16.02 -23.82
CA SER A 233 17.41 -17.23 -24.64
C SER A 233 16.45 -16.96 -25.80
N HIS A 234 16.87 -17.27 -27.02
CA HIS A 234 15.96 -17.39 -28.16
C HIS A 234 15.93 -18.84 -28.64
N PRO A 235 14.76 -19.37 -29.06
CA PRO A 235 14.65 -20.71 -29.59
C PRO A 235 15.67 -20.95 -30.71
N GLY A 236 16.54 -21.96 -30.54
CA GLY A 236 17.55 -22.34 -31.54
C GLY A 236 18.85 -21.54 -31.50
N SER A 237 19.07 -20.67 -30.51
CA SER A 237 20.32 -19.93 -30.31
C SER A 237 20.99 -20.29 -28.98
N SER A 238 22.31 -20.14 -28.89
CA SER A 238 23.02 -20.24 -27.62
C SER A 238 22.60 -19.11 -26.68
N PRO A 239 22.48 -19.36 -25.37
CA PRO A 239 22.15 -18.33 -24.40
C PRO A 239 23.16 -17.18 -24.42
N ILE A 240 22.67 -15.95 -24.31
CA ILE A 240 23.50 -14.74 -24.24
C ILE A 240 23.35 -14.15 -22.85
N HIS A 241 24.46 -13.91 -22.17
CA HIS A 241 24.48 -13.20 -20.90
C HIS A 241 24.59 -11.70 -21.15
N GLU A 242 23.72 -10.93 -20.49
CA GLU A 242 23.78 -9.48 -20.46
C GLU A 242 23.70 -8.97 -19.02
N THR A 243 24.26 -7.79 -18.77
CA THR A 243 24.16 -7.10 -17.49
C THR A 243 23.19 -5.92 -17.62
N LEU A 244 22.18 -5.91 -16.76
CA LEU A 244 21.09 -4.95 -16.77
C LEU A 244 21.00 -4.25 -15.41
N THR A 245 20.27 -3.15 -15.35
CA THR A 245 19.76 -2.67 -14.07
C THR A 245 18.74 -3.65 -13.51
N LEU A 246 18.65 -3.75 -12.17
CA LEU A 246 17.71 -4.67 -11.51
C LEU A 246 16.25 -4.47 -11.99
N PRO A 247 15.73 -3.24 -12.16
CA PRO A 247 14.37 -3.05 -12.68
C PRO A 247 14.11 -3.65 -14.06
N VAL A 248 15.06 -3.54 -14.98
CA VAL A 248 14.89 -4.11 -16.33
C VAL A 248 15.06 -5.63 -16.30
N ALA A 249 15.98 -6.16 -15.49
CA ALA A 249 16.11 -7.60 -15.29
C ALA A 249 14.82 -8.21 -14.72
N VAL A 250 14.25 -7.61 -13.66
CA VAL A 250 12.96 -8.04 -13.09
C VAL A 250 11.85 -7.96 -14.13
N ARG A 251 11.78 -6.87 -14.91
CA ARG A 251 10.79 -6.73 -15.97
C ARG A 251 10.92 -7.81 -17.05
N HIS A 252 12.13 -8.16 -17.46
CA HIS A 252 12.36 -9.29 -18.36
C HIS A 252 11.89 -10.62 -17.75
N LYS A 253 12.20 -10.89 -16.48
CA LYS A 253 11.78 -12.12 -15.78
C LYS A 253 10.24 -12.22 -15.68
N ILE A 254 9.55 -11.10 -15.52
CA ILE A 254 8.08 -11.03 -15.49
C ILE A 254 7.48 -11.33 -16.87
N HIS A 255 8.00 -10.72 -17.93
CA HIS A 255 7.42 -10.83 -19.28
C HIS A 255 7.88 -12.07 -20.06
N HIS A 256 8.96 -12.72 -19.64
CA HIS A 256 9.49 -13.95 -20.23
C HIS A 256 9.53 -15.11 -19.21
N PRO A 257 8.37 -15.51 -18.62
CA PRO A 257 8.32 -16.60 -17.64
C PRO A 257 8.71 -17.95 -18.25
N GLU A 258 8.66 -18.10 -19.58
CA GLU A 258 9.12 -19.28 -20.32
C GLU A 258 10.64 -19.47 -20.27
N ASN A 259 11.41 -18.42 -19.94
CA ASN A 259 12.86 -18.48 -19.90
C ASN A 259 13.37 -19.01 -18.56
N THR A 260 13.49 -20.33 -18.47
CA THR A 260 13.89 -21.07 -17.26
C THR A 260 15.32 -20.83 -16.78
N HIS A 261 16.15 -20.09 -17.51
CA HIS A 261 17.50 -19.72 -17.08
C HIS A 261 17.51 -18.62 -16.02
N ASN A 262 16.36 -17.98 -15.76
CA ASN A 262 16.22 -16.92 -14.79
C ASN A 262 15.04 -17.24 -13.88
N SER A 263 15.22 -17.05 -12.57
CA SER A 263 14.14 -17.05 -11.59
C SER A 263 13.97 -15.64 -11.03
N LEU A 264 12.73 -15.28 -10.69
CA LEU A 264 12.41 -14.04 -10.01
C LEU A 264 12.20 -14.33 -8.51
N ALA A 265 13.09 -13.84 -7.67
CA ALA A 265 12.89 -13.87 -6.22
C ALA A 265 11.97 -12.71 -5.77
N ASP A 266 11.25 -12.88 -4.66
CA ASP A 266 10.40 -11.81 -4.12
C ASP A 266 11.23 -10.64 -3.60
N GLU A 267 12.43 -10.92 -3.08
CA GLU A 267 13.40 -9.91 -2.64
C GLU A 267 13.84 -9.01 -3.79
N GLU A 268 14.13 -9.60 -4.96
CA GLU A 268 14.48 -8.83 -6.16
C GLU A 268 13.31 -7.97 -6.63
N LEU A 269 12.07 -8.48 -6.55
CA LEU A 269 10.87 -7.73 -6.93
C LEU A 269 10.63 -6.55 -5.98
N ARG A 270 10.79 -6.75 -4.67
CA ARG A 270 10.70 -5.69 -3.65
C ARG A 270 11.80 -4.64 -3.87
N GLU A 271 13.06 -5.06 -3.94
CA GLU A 271 14.21 -4.17 -4.14
C GLU A 271 14.06 -3.34 -5.42
N SER A 272 13.69 -4.00 -6.51
CA SER A 272 13.42 -3.36 -7.79
C SER A 272 12.32 -2.30 -7.70
N THR A 273 11.25 -2.59 -6.95
CA THR A 273 10.17 -1.62 -6.69
C THR A 273 10.69 -0.42 -5.90
N GLU A 274 11.49 -0.63 -4.85
CA GLU A 274 12.08 0.46 -4.07
C GLU A 274 13.05 1.33 -4.88
N LEU A 275 13.86 0.73 -5.75
CA LEU A 275 14.74 1.47 -6.66
C LEU A 275 13.93 2.39 -7.59
N LEU A 276 12.84 1.88 -8.17
CA LEU A 276 11.95 2.66 -9.03
C LEU A 276 11.24 3.78 -8.24
N LEU A 277 10.72 3.50 -7.05
CA LEU A 277 10.13 4.53 -6.18
C LEU A 277 11.15 5.63 -5.84
N GLY A 278 12.39 5.25 -5.56
CA GLY A 278 13.50 6.19 -5.34
C GLY A 278 13.80 7.07 -6.56
N ILE A 279 13.71 6.52 -7.77
CA ILE A 279 13.80 7.28 -9.02
C ILE A 279 12.66 8.29 -9.11
N VAL A 280 11.42 7.85 -8.88
CA VAL A 280 10.25 8.72 -9.00
C VAL A 280 10.27 9.87 -8.00
N LYS A 281 10.74 9.64 -6.76
CA LYS A 281 10.93 10.71 -5.76
C LYS A 281 11.85 11.85 -6.26
N ARG A 282 12.73 11.58 -7.22
CA ARG A 282 13.66 12.58 -7.79
C ARG A 282 13.14 13.24 -9.07
N LEU A 283 12.04 12.76 -9.65
CA LEU A 283 11.47 13.33 -10.87
C LEU A 283 10.69 14.62 -10.57
N PRO A 284 10.65 15.59 -11.50
CA PRO A 284 9.93 16.84 -11.31
C PRO A 284 8.41 16.61 -11.19
N PRO A 285 7.69 17.44 -10.40
CA PRO A 285 6.23 17.40 -10.31
C PRO A 285 5.53 17.77 -11.63
N PRO A 286 4.27 17.32 -11.85
CA PRO A 286 3.50 16.44 -10.99
C PRO A 286 4.07 15.02 -11.08
N GLY A 287 4.42 14.45 -9.92
CA GLY A 287 4.88 13.06 -9.83
C GLY A 287 3.83 12.11 -10.41
N LEU A 288 4.29 10.94 -10.87
CA LEU A 288 3.44 9.90 -11.44
C LEU A 288 2.22 9.63 -10.55
N GLY A 289 1.03 9.49 -11.14
CA GLY A 289 -0.16 9.00 -10.42
C GLY A 289 -0.74 9.96 -9.38
N LEU A 290 -0.43 11.26 -9.44
CA LEU A 290 -1.09 12.31 -8.65
C LEU A 290 -2.31 12.94 -9.35
N ALA A 291 -2.67 12.49 -10.55
CA ALA A 291 -3.91 12.84 -11.24
C ALA A 291 -5.00 11.79 -11.00
#